data_AF-A0A151F4C6-F1
#
_entry.id   AF-A0A151F4C6-F1
#
_cell.length_a   1.000
_cell.length_b   1.000
_cell.length_c   1.000
_cell.angle_alpha   90.00
_cell.angle_beta   90.00
_cell.angle_gamma   90.00
#
_symmetry.space_group_name_H-M   'P 1'
#
loop_
_entity.id
_entity.type
_entity.pdbx_description
1 polymer ?
#
loop_
_entity_poly.entity_id
_entity_poly.type
_entity_poly.pdbx_seq_one_letter_code
_entity_poly.pdbx_strand_id
1 'polypeptide(L)'
;MPVNHEVIYFAAELMKKKNLRVFEDNLIGLINLTRKTKKSKNLGGNAVTLLFQLKGELPGGDWSELNLDYADLCGANLSKKNFFGTSLRFTNLDSVNLEGADFRQCDLTGTRIEETAPVLALVVHPSSDRIIVAYGNGDIREWSIIQKQRRKSRTIGKNRNGTINWLGILTGSDLCAVTNEEIIFYNFENNDELLEISRFRKKSEYKQVTAKKNTLLLVSKEEQQSSNVLLVSLQKQRIINSVKQREILLCDNLDQKTFVLFEEKASLRIVRELGGQLKTMATFKVNEVKSLCTFCCKKDSRYLLGCGQRNGEILVWEINILRDKCQCDLLLKRHAHDGMVSVVAFLDDSRILSGGFDRRVSVLMFGTDVERIEGIQEQVLDSTIRCKGMKIDGVKGDREQEMLRRLISKAV
;
A
#
# COMPACT_ATOMS: atom_id res chain seq x y z
N MET A 1 14.96 12.51 -25.99
CA MET A 1 14.78 11.70 -24.76
C MET A 1 13.51 12.17 -24.08
N PRO A 2 12.76 11.28 -23.42
CA PRO A 2 11.72 11.70 -22.48
C PRO A 2 12.35 12.60 -21.41
N VAL A 3 11.60 13.60 -20.96
CA VAL A 3 12.04 14.44 -19.85
C VAL A 3 12.01 13.59 -18.58
N ASN A 4 13.00 13.77 -17.70
CA ASN A 4 13.03 13.05 -16.43
C ASN A 4 11.72 13.32 -15.65
N HIS A 5 11.12 12.28 -15.09
CA HIS A 5 9.87 12.36 -14.33
C HIS A 5 9.90 13.44 -13.23
N GLU A 6 11.02 13.56 -12.52
CA GLU A 6 11.26 14.62 -11.51
C GLU A 6 11.12 16.03 -12.09
N VAL A 7 11.62 16.25 -13.31
CA VAL A 7 11.54 17.55 -13.99
C VAL A 7 10.10 17.84 -14.43
N ILE A 8 9.36 16.83 -14.89
CA ILE A 8 7.95 16.98 -15.23
C ILE A 8 7.12 17.31 -13.98
N TYR A 9 7.35 16.58 -12.88
CA TYR A 9 6.65 16.80 -11.62
C TYR A 9 6.93 18.20 -11.07
N PHE A 10 8.20 18.59 -10.99
CA PHE A 10 8.60 19.93 -10.55
C PHE A 10 7.99 21.03 -11.42
N ALA A 11 7.99 20.85 -12.75
CA ALA A 11 7.34 21.79 -13.67
C ALA A 11 5.82 21.89 -13.42
N ALA A 12 5.15 20.76 -13.18
CA ALA A 12 3.72 20.74 -12.86
C ALA A 12 3.41 21.53 -11.59
N GLU A 13 4.20 21.33 -10.52
CA GLU A 13 4.04 22.05 -9.24
C GLU A 13 4.27 23.55 -9.39
N LEU A 14 5.27 23.96 -10.17
CA LEU A 14 5.47 25.39 -10.48
C LEU A 14 4.29 25.97 -11.27
N MET A 15 3.72 25.22 -12.21
CA MET A 15 2.57 25.65 -13.01
C MET A 15 1.29 25.76 -12.18
N LYS A 16 1.10 24.90 -11.16
CA LYS A 16 -0.04 24.98 -10.23
C LYS A 16 -0.12 26.30 -9.47
N LYS A 17 1.02 26.96 -9.25
CA LYS A 17 1.09 28.28 -8.58
C LYS A 17 0.70 29.46 -9.50
N LYS A 18 0.38 29.21 -10.77
CA LYS A 18 0.09 30.22 -11.81
C LYS A 18 -1.25 29.91 -12.51
N ASN A 19 -1.60 30.69 -13.54
CA ASN A 19 -2.88 30.58 -14.25
C ASN A 19 -3.04 29.22 -14.98
N LEU A 20 -3.70 28.28 -14.30
CA LEU A 20 -3.87 26.88 -14.72
C LEU A 20 -4.50 26.69 -16.10
N ARG A 21 -5.44 27.56 -16.50
CA ARG A 21 -6.18 27.40 -17.77
C ARG A 21 -5.27 27.59 -18.99
N VAL A 22 -4.41 28.60 -18.96
CA VAL A 22 -3.49 28.90 -20.07
C VAL A 22 -2.50 27.75 -20.29
N PHE A 23 -1.99 27.14 -19.23
CA PHE A 23 -1.10 25.99 -19.34
C PHE A 23 -1.81 24.76 -19.87
N GLU A 24 -3.03 24.49 -19.42
CA GLU A 24 -3.85 23.40 -19.94
C GLU A 24 -4.09 23.54 -21.44
N ASP A 25 -4.59 24.69 -21.90
CA ASP A 25 -4.90 24.92 -23.31
C ASP A 25 -3.65 24.77 -24.19
N ASN A 26 -2.51 25.30 -23.72
CA ASN A 26 -1.23 25.16 -24.41
C ASN A 26 -0.75 23.71 -24.47
N LEU A 27 -0.86 22.95 -23.37
CA LEU A 27 -0.47 21.54 -23.34
C LEU A 27 -1.38 20.69 -24.24
N ILE A 28 -2.70 20.93 -24.22
CA ILE A 28 -3.64 20.28 -25.14
C ILE A 28 -3.30 20.62 -26.59
N GLY A 29 -2.99 21.89 -26.88
CA GLY A 29 -2.51 22.32 -28.20
C GLY A 29 -1.25 21.56 -28.64
N LEU A 30 -0.24 21.47 -27.78
CA LEU A 30 1.00 20.73 -28.03
C LEU A 30 0.75 19.24 -28.27
N ILE A 31 -0.12 18.62 -27.49
CA ILE A 31 -0.51 17.22 -27.67
C ILE A 31 -1.18 17.05 -29.03
N ASN A 32 -2.13 17.92 -29.39
CA ASN A 32 -2.83 17.84 -30.66
C ASN A 32 -1.92 18.07 -31.88
N LEU A 33 -0.84 18.83 -31.76
CA LEU A 33 0.18 18.94 -32.83
C LEU A 33 0.90 17.62 -33.14
N THR A 34 0.87 16.67 -32.20
CA THR A 34 1.42 15.33 -32.42
C THR A 34 0.50 14.44 -33.24
N ARG A 35 -0.78 14.83 -33.37
CA ARG A 35 -1.74 14.14 -34.23
C ARG A 35 -1.19 14.16 -35.65
N LYS A 36 -0.87 12.99 -36.21
CA LYS A 36 -0.30 12.79 -37.56
C LYS A 36 1.20 13.11 -37.75
N THR A 37 1.95 13.53 -36.72
CA THR A 37 3.40 13.81 -36.88
C THR A 37 4.28 12.74 -36.20
N LYS A 38 5.03 11.97 -37.00
CA LYS A 38 6.03 11.00 -36.49
C LYS A 38 7.36 11.66 -36.03
N LYS A 39 7.53 12.96 -36.26
CA LYS A 39 8.83 13.64 -36.08
C LYS A 39 9.09 14.10 -34.64
N SER A 40 8.08 14.43 -33.84
CA SER A 40 8.29 14.87 -32.45
C SER A 40 8.20 13.70 -31.48
N LYS A 41 9.19 12.78 -31.54
CA LYS A 41 9.17 11.47 -30.86
C LYS A 41 8.84 11.49 -29.36
N ASN A 42 8.97 12.62 -28.64
CA ASN A 42 8.69 12.69 -27.20
C ASN A 42 7.82 13.90 -26.78
N LEU A 43 7.39 14.76 -27.72
CA LEU A 43 6.69 16.00 -27.38
C LEU A 43 5.33 15.70 -26.74
N GLY A 44 4.55 14.83 -27.38
CA GLY A 44 3.22 14.45 -26.89
C GLY A 44 3.30 13.66 -25.59
N GLY A 45 4.25 12.73 -25.47
CA GLY A 45 4.49 11.98 -24.23
C GLY A 45 4.81 12.87 -23.03
N ASN A 46 5.75 13.82 -23.18
CA ASN A 46 6.07 14.77 -22.11
C ASN A 46 4.90 15.71 -21.80
N ALA A 47 4.21 16.23 -22.82
CA ALA A 47 3.11 17.16 -22.64
C ALA A 47 1.89 16.52 -21.97
N VAL A 48 1.54 15.27 -22.34
CA VAL A 48 0.43 14.54 -21.71
C VAL A 48 0.77 14.15 -20.27
N THR A 49 2.01 13.76 -20.00
CA THR A 49 2.47 13.46 -18.64
C THR A 49 2.35 14.69 -17.76
N LEU A 50 2.84 15.84 -18.24
CA LEU A 50 2.75 17.10 -17.52
C LEU A 50 1.30 17.55 -17.31
N LEU A 51 0.45 17.43 -18.33
CA LEU A 51 -0.99 17.73 -18.22
C LEU A 51 -1.66 16.83 -17.18
N PHE A 52 -1.34 15.54 -17.17
CA PHE A 52 -1.82 14.59 -16.18
C PHE A 52 -1.36 14.97 -14.76
N GLN A 53 -0.09 15.33 -14.55
CA GLN A 53 0.41 15.78 -13.25
C GLN A 53 -0.23 17.11 -12.78
N LEU A 54 -0.55 18.00 -13.72
CA LEU A 54 -1.21 19.27 -13.44
C LEU A 54 -2.66 19.08 -12.99
N LYS A 55 -3.41 18.22 -13.67
CA LYS A 55 -4.86 18.04 -13.49
C LYS A 55 -5.24 16.87 -12.59
N GLY A 56 -4.37 15.87 -12.50
CA GLY A 56 -4.67 14.56 -11.93
C GLY A 56 -5.64 13.72 -12.78
N GLU A 57 -6.01 14.18 -13.98
CA GLU A 57 -6.78 13.43 -14.98
C GLU A 57 -6.52 13.98 -16.39
N LEU A 58 -6.80 13.16 -17.40
CA LEU A 58 -6.75 13.60 -18.79
C LEU A 58 -8.12 14.18 -19.20
N PRO A 59 -8.18 15.43 -19.71
CA PRO A 59 -9.43 16.05 -20.13
C PRO A 59 -9.99 15.41 -21.41
N GLY A 60 -11.30 15.57 -21.62
CA GLY A 60 -11.98 15.10 -22.82
C GLY A 60 -12.02 13.57 -22.99
N GLY A 61 -12.45 13.14 -24.17
CA GLY A 61 -12.63 11.72 -24.50
C GLY A 61 -11.91 11.26 -25.78
N ASP A 62 -11.46 12.18 -26.64
CA ASP A 62 -10.77 11.84 -27.89
C ASP A 62 -9.26 12.09 -27.80
N TRP A 63 -8.51 11.00 -27.82
CA TRP A 63 -7.06 10.93 -27.76
C TRP A 63 -6.51 10.11 -28.92
N SER A 64 -7.28 10.01 -30.02
CA SER A 64 -6.95 9.21 -31.21
C SER A 64 -5.87 9.85 -32.09
N GLU A 65 -5.13 8.98 -32.78
CA GLU A 65 -4.06 9.32 -33.74
C GLU A 65 -2.91 10.17 -33.16
N LEU A 66 -2.75 10.19 -31.83
CA LEU A 66 -1.71 10.96 -31.16
C LEU A 66 -0.37 10.21 -31.12
N ASN A 67 0.71 10.94 -30.88
CA ASN A 67 2.00 10.34 -30.53
C ASN A 67 2.31 10.64 -29.05
N LEU A 68 2.04 9.66 -28.19
CA LEU A 68 2.23 9.72 -26.74
C LEU A 68 3.36 8.79 -26.28
N ASP A 69 4.30 8.47 -27.17
CA ASP A 69 5.46 7.64 -26.86
C ASP A 69 6.18 8.18 -25.60
N TYR A 70 6.61 7.26 -24.74
CA TYR A 70 7.29 7.55 -23.47
C TYR A 70 6.48 8.35 -22.43
N ALA A 71 5.17 8.47 -22.59
CA ALA A 71 4.34 9.08 -21.55
C ALA A 71 4.39 8.29 -20.22
N ASP A 72 4.29 8.99 -19.09
CA ASP A 72 4.00 8.37 -17.79
C ASP A 72 2.56 8.67 -17.38
N LEU A 73 1.71 7.66 -17.51
CA LEU A 73 0.29 7.72 -17.17
C LEU A 73 -0.05 6.71 -16.06
N CYS A 74 0.93 6.33 -15.24
CA CYS A 74 0.72 5.41 -14.12
C CYS A 74 -0.47 5.86 -13.25
N GLY A 75 -1.41 4.94 -13.01
CA GLY A 75 -2.61 5.20 -12.21
C GLY A 75 -3.65 6.12 -12.88
N ALA A 76 -3.47 6.55 -14.13
CA ALA A 76 -4.42 7.41 -14.81
C ALA A 76 -5.78 6.73 -15.00
N ASN A 77 -6.84 7.54 -15.00
CA ASN A 77 -8.18 7.08 -15.38
C ASN A 77 -8.42 7.33 -16.88
N LEU A 78 -8.21 6.28 -17.69
CA LEU A 78 -8.40 6.27 -19.13
C LEU A 78 -9.75 5.65 -19.55
N SER A 79 -10.64 5.38 -18.59
CA SER A 79 -11.94 4.76 -18.88
C SER A 79 -12.73 5.54 -19.94
N LYS A 80 -13.33 4.79 -20.87
CA LYS A 80 -14.16 5.28 -21.99
C LYS A 80 -13.48 6.29 -22.92
N LYS A 81 -12.15 6.44 -22.87
CA LYS A 81 -11.41 7.31 -23.78
C LYS A 81 -11.07 6.59 -25.08
N ASN A 82 -11.05 7.34 -26.16
CA ASN A 82 -10.68 6.89 -27.48
C ASN A 82 -9.18 7.10 -27.73
N PHE A 83 -8.41 6.02 -27.78
CA PHE A 83 -6.99 6.01 -28.16
C PHE A 83 -6.77 5.44 -29.56
N PHE A 84 -7.82 5.33 -30.39
CA PHE A 84 -7.72 4.72 -31.72
C PHE A 84 -6.51 5.21 -32.51
N GLY A 85 -5.66 4.29 -32.98
CA GLY A 85 -4.49 4.62 -33.80
C GLY A 85 -3.36 5.38 -33.09
N THR A 86 -3.41 5.53 -31.76
CA THR A 86 -2.41 6.28 -31.00
C THR A 86 -1.14 5.46 -30.76
N SER A 87 0.01 6.14 -30.85
CA SER A 87 1.31 5.56 -30.48
C SER A 87 1.56 5.76 -28.99
N LEU A 88 1.75 4.66 -28.26
CA LEU A 88 2.01 4.61 -26.81
C LEU A 88 3.28 3.78 -26.53
N ARG A 89 4.25 3.84 -27.44
CA ARG A 89 5.45 3.02 -27.33
C ARG A 89 6.22 3.44 -26.10
N PHE A 90 6.66 2.46 -25.31
CA PHE A 90 7.39 2.69 -24.06
C PHE A 90 6.64 3.58 -23.04
N THR A 91 5.32 3.71 -23.15
CA THR A 91 4.48 4.40 -22.17
C THR A 91 4.34 3.56 -20.89
N ASN A 92 4.28 4.22 -19.73
CA ASN A 92 3.94 3.59 -18.47
C ASN A 92 2.41 3.68 -18.24
N LEU A 93 1.72 2.54 -18.38
CA LEU A 93 0.28 2.37 -18.14
C LEU A 93 -0.01 1.49 -16.91
N ASP A 94 0.95 1.38 -15.98
CA ASP A 94 0.75 0.61 -14.76
C ASP A 94 -0.46 1.11 -13.98
N SER A 95 -1.24 0.18 -13.44
CA SER A 95 -2.39 0.50 -12.56
C SER A 95 -3.45 1.42 -13.18
N VAL A 96 -3.47 1.56 -14.51
CA VAL A 96 -4.42 2.40 -15.23
C VAL A 96 -5.82 1.78 -15.23
N ASN A 97 -6.84 2.62 -15.17
CA ASN A 97 -8.21 2.22 -15.50
C ASN A 97 -8.46 2.36 -17.02
N LEU A 98 -8.58 1.23 -17.71
CA LEU A 98 -8.83 1.08 -19.16
C LEU A 98 -10.29 0.65 -19.46
N GLU A 99 -11.21 0.72 -18.50
CA GLU A 99 -12.59 0.26 -18.66
C GLU A 99 -13.30 0.95 -19.83
N GLY A 100 -13.77 0.18 -20.81
CA GLY A 100 -14.43 0.71 -22.01
C GLY A 100 -13.54 1.55 -22.93
N ALA A 101 -12.22 1.59 -22.71
CA ALA A 101 -11.32 2.37 -23.55
C ALA A 101 -11.10 1.72 -24.92
N ASP A 102 -10.86 2.54 -25.94
CA ASP A 102 -10.66 2.08 -27.32
C ASP A 102 -9.18 2.18 -27.71
N PHE A 103 -8.48 1.05 -27.69
CA PHE A 103 -7.06 0.91 -28.07
C PHE A 103 -6.88 0.27 -29.45
N ARG A 104 -7.94 0.25 -30.28
CA ARG A 104 -7.83 -0.34 -31.61
C ARG A 104 -6.79 0.40 -32.44
N GLN A 105 -6.00 -0.35 -33.21
CA GLN A 105 -4.93 0.17 -34.07
C GLN A 105 -3.79 0.91 -33.33
N CYS A 106 -3.72 0.82 -32.00
CA CYS A 106 -2.63 1.42 -31.22
C CYS A 106 -1.28 0.74 -31.47
N ASP A 107 -0.20 1.48 -31.27
CA ASP A 107 1.13 0.90 -31.12
C ASP A 107 1.52 0.87 -29.64
N LEU A 108 1.48 -0.32 -29.03
CA LEU A 108 1.83 -0.56 -27.64
C LEU A 108 3.22 -1.16 -27.47
N THR A 109 4.08 -1.08 -28.48
CA THR A 109 5.41 -1.71 -28.44
C THR A 109 6.19 -1.23 -27.22
N GLY A 110 6.50 -2.15 -26.30
CA GLY A 110 7.27 -1.86 -25.10
C GLY A 110 6.53 -1.04 -24.04
N THR A 111 5.21 -0.87 -24.15
CA THR A 111 4.38 -0.26 -23.10
C THR A 111 4.47 -1.11 -21.83
N ARG A 112 4.69 -0.47 -20.68
CA ARG A 112 4.61 -1.15 -19.38
C ARG A 112 3.17 -1.15 -18.92
N ILE A 113 2.60 -2.33 -18.75
CA ILE A 113 1.24 -2.55 -18.25
C ILE A 113 1.40 -3.53 -17.09
N GLU A 114 1.95 -3.10 -15.96
CA GLU A 114 2.04 -3.97 -14.78
C GLU A 114 0.74 -3.91 -13.97
N GLU A 115 0.22 -5.09 -13.64
CA GLU A 115 -0.74 -5.23 -12.55
C GLU A 115 -0.05 -4.79 -11.26
N THR A 116 -0.77 -4.11 -10.36
CA THR A 116 -0.18 -3.86 -9.04
C THR A 116 0.22 -5.16 -8.39
N ALA A 117 1.42 -5.17 -7.83
CA ALA A 117 1.90 -6.31 -7.09
C ALA A 117 1.05 -6.52 -5.82
N PRO A 118 1.12 -7.69 -5.17
CA PRO A 118 0.53 -7.89 -3.86
C PRO A 118 0.88 -6.76 -2.89
N VAL A 119 -0.09 -6.34 -2.07
CA VAL A 119 0.21 -5.47 -0.93
C VAL A 119 1.04 -6.29 0.05
N LEU A 120 2.18 -5.78 0.51
CA LEU A 120 3.04 -6.49 1.47
C LEU A 120 3.13 -5.79 2.81
N ALA A 121 3.00 -4.46 2.83
CA ALA A 121 2.96 -3.69 4.06
C ALA A 121 2.09 -2.44 3.86
N LEU A 122 1.48 -1.98 4.95
CA LEU A 122 0.77 -0.71 4.97
C LEU A 122 0.89 -0.05 6.34
N VAL A 123 0.74 1.27 6.37
CA VAL A 123 0.69 2.05 7.60
C VAL A 123 -0.25 3.25 7.43
N VAL A 124 -0.89 3.64 8.53
CA VAL A 124 -1.71 4.85 8.61
C VAL A 124 -0.81 6.05 8.82
N HIS A 125 -0.92 7.06 7.96
CA HIS A 125 -0.17 8.31 8.10
C HIS A 125 -0.66 9.09 9.34
N PRO A 126 0.17 9.90 10.04
CA PRO A 126 -0.21 10.51 11.31
C PRO A 126 -1.38 11.50 11.19
N SER A 127 -1.58 12.12 10.02
CA SER A 127 -2.76 12.95 9.74
C SER A 127 -4.07 12.15 9.65
N SER A 128 -4.02 10.82 9.64
CA SER A 128 -5.16 9.89 9.65
C SER A 128 -6.10 9.98 8.43
N ASP A 129 -5.74 10.74 7.41
CA ASP A 129 -6.47 10.93 6.15
C ASP A 129 -5.80 10.21 4.97
N ARG A 130 -4.64 9.60 5.22
CA ARG A 130 -3.81 8.92 4.23
C ARG A 130 -3.28 7.60 4.78
N ILE A 131 -3.06 6.67 3.87
CA ILE A 131 -2.37 5.41 4.14
C ILE A 131 -1.22 5.26 3.17
N ILE A 132 -0.13 4.67 3.64
CA ILE A 132 1.04 4.37 2.82
C ILE A 132 1.11 2.87 2.67
N VAL A 133 1.28 2.42 1.44
CA VAL A 133 1.20 1.01 1.05
C VAL A 133 2.44 0.67 0.26
N ALA A 134 3.16 -0.37 0.69
CA ALA A 134 4.26 -0.96 -0.06
C ALA A 134 3.81 -2.24 -0.75
N TYR A 135 4.22 -2.37 -2.02
CA TYR A 135 3.84 -3.45 -2.90
C TYR A 135 5.01 -4.39 -3.19
N GLY A 136 4.69 -5.61 -3.61
CA GLY A 136 5.70 -6.65 -3.89
C GLY A 136 6.70 -6.34 -5.00
N ASN A 137 6.42 -5.34 -5.85
CA ASN A 137 7.35 -4.84 -6.87
C ASN A 137 8.27 -3.71 -6.36
N GLY A 138 8.21 -3.40 -5.05
CA GLY A 138 8.99 -2.35 -4.40
C GLY A 138 8.39 -0.96 -4.46
N ASP A 139 7.24 -0.77 -5.15
CA ASP A 139 6.56 0.53 -5.17
C ASP A 139 6.02 0.88 -3.78
N ILE A 140 6.11 2.17 -3.42
CA ILE A 140 5.49 2.74 -2.24
C ILE A 140 4.49 3.80 -2.72
N ARG A 141 3.23 3.63 -2.34
CA ARG A 141 2.15 4.54 -2.74
C ARG A 141 1.43 5.11 -1.54
N GLU A 142 1.07 6.37 -1.65
CA GLU A 142 0.14 7.04 -0.77
C GLU A 142 -1.27 6.90 -1.33
N TRP A 143 -2.24 6.61 -0.46
CA TRP A 143 -3.67 6.63 -0.78
C TRP A 143 -4.40 7.59 0.15
N SER A 144 -5.31 8.39 -0.40
CA SER A 144 -6.26 9.17 0.40
C SER A 144 -7.46 8.32 0.81
N ILE A 145 -7.85 8.42 2.08
CA ILE A 145 -9.01 7.72 2.67
C ILE A 145 -10.17 8.69 3.03
N ILE A 146 -10.13 9.96 2.56
CA ILE A 146 -11.23 10.93 2.76
C ILE A 146 -12.37 10.66 1.75
N GLN A 147 -13.60 10.53 2.28
CA GLN A 147 -14.85 10.19 1.58
C GLN A 147 -15.27 11.03 0.36
N LYS A 148 -14.63 12.16 0.08
CA LYS A 148 -15.17 13.16 -0.88
C LYS A 148 -14.33 13.38 -2.13
N GLN A 149 -13.13 12.79 -2.24
CA GLN A 149 -12.34 12.91 -3.47
C GLN A 149 -11.99 11.54 -4.05
N ARG A 150 -12.05 11.48 -5.38
CA ARG A 150 -11.80 10.29 -6.20
C ARG A 150 -10.56 9.53 -5.72
N ARG A 151 -10.68 8.20 -5.70
CA ARG A 151 -9.64 7.20 -5.43
C ARG A 151 -8.35 7.56 -6.17
N LYS A 152 -7.46 8.29 -5.53
CA LYS A 152 -6.16 8.68 -6.06
C LYS A 152 -5.11 8.01 -5.18
N SER A 153 -4.36 7.10 -5.79
CA SER A 153 -3.08 6.66 -5.25
C SER A 153 -1.98 7.41 -5.99
N ARG A 154 -0.99 7.94 -5.28
CA ARG A 154 0.23 8.48 -5.89
C ARG A 154 1.40 7.59 -5.49
N THR A 155 2.25 7.24 -6.45
CA THR A 155 3.55 6.63 -6.13
C THR A 155 4.45 7.71 -5.53
N ILE A 156 4.89 7.50 -4.29
CA ILE A 156 5.72 8.44 -3.53
C ILE A 156 7.16 7.94 -3.37
N GLY A 157 7.44 6.69 -3.75
CA GLY A 157 8.78 6.13 -3.72
C GLY A 157 8.84 4.72 -4.32
N LYS A 158 10.06 4.21 -4.52
CA LYS A 158 10.30 2.84 -4.96
C LYS A 158 11.58 2.29 -4.34
N ASN A 159 11.47 1.19 -3.62
CA ASN A 159 12.63 0.43 -3.17
C ASN A 159 13.07 -0.56 -4.26
N ARG A 160 14.29 -0.38 -4.77
CA ARG A 160 14.85 -1.25 -5.82
C ARG A 160 15.54 -2.50 -5.26
N ASN A 161 15.90 -2.48 -3.97
CA ASN A 161 16.67 -3.52 -3.32
C ASN A 161 15.79 -4.35 -2.38
N GLY A 162 15.10 -5.34 -2.95
CA GLY A 162 14.25 -6.26 -2.22
C GLY A 162 12.85 -5.74 -1.88
N THR A 163 12.05 -6.61 -1.25
CA THR A 163 10.66 -6.31 -0.90
C THR A 163 10.56 -5.67 0.48
N ILE A 164 9.73 -4.63 0.58
CA ILE A 164 9.36 -4.05 1.87
C ILE A 164 8.26 -4.94 2.47
N ASN A 165 8.58 -5.55 3.60
CA ASN A 165 7.70 -6.52 4.27
C ASN A 165 7.05 -5.92 5.52
N TRP A 166 7.50 -4.74 5.95
CA TRP A 166 6.88 -4.00 7.04
C TRP A 166 7.12 -2.49 6.88
N LEU A 167 6.10 -1.70 7.24
CA LEU A 167 6.13 -0.24 7.28
C LEU A 167 5.72 0.22 8.67
N GLY A 168 6.29 1.32 9.14
CA GLY A 168 5.87 1.95 10.38
C GLY A 168 6.25 3.42 10.47
N ILE A 169 5.65 4.09 11.44
CA ILE A 169 5.93 5.48 11.75
C ILE A 169 6.57 5.57 13.12
N LEU A 170 7.69 6.26 13.18
CA LEU A 170 8.53 6.41 14.36
C LEU A 170 8.56 7.87 14.79
N THR A 171 8.83 8.12 16.06
CA THR A 171 9.10 9.50 16.49
C THR A 171 10.41 10.00 15.91
N GLY A 172 10.36 11.11 15.17
CA GLY A 172 11.54 11.75 14.58
C GLY A 172 11.88 11.30 13.15
N SER A 173 11.11 10.38 12.57
CA SER A 173 11.16 10.03 11.14
C SER A 173 9.76 9.77 10.63
N ASP A 174 9.48 10.21 9.42
CA ASP A 174 8.16 10.18 8.86
C ASP A 174 7.70 8.79 8.41
N LEU A 175 8.63 7.96 7.93
CA LEU A 175 8.36 6.57 7.57
C LEU A 175 9.59 5.68 7.74
N CYS A 176 9.40 4.48 8.28
CA CYS A 176 10.40 3.43 8.37
C CYS A 176 9.92 2.21 7.58
N ALA A 177 10.79 1.69 6.70
CA ALA A 177 10.54 0.48 5.93
C ALA A 177 11.54 -0.61 6.30
N VAL A 178 11.06 -1.83 6.45
CA VAL A 178 11.88 -2.99 6.77
C VAL A 178 11.76 -4.02 5.66
N THR A 179 12.91 -4.45 5.15
CA THR A 179 13.04 -5.55 4.18
C THR A 179 13.61 -6.80 4.87
N ASN A 180 13.88 -7.85 4.09
CA ASN A 180 14.57 -9.02 4.60
C ASN A 180 16.00 -8.73 5.07
N GLU A 181 16.67 -7.74 4.49
CA GLU A 181 18.08 -7.45 4.75
C GLU A 181 18.35 -6.05 5.29
N GLU A 182 17.40 -5.12 5.18
CA GLU A 182 17.65 -3.70 5.38
C GLU A 182 16.53 -3.03 6.18
N ILE A 183 16.89 -1.95 6.87
CA ILE A 183 15.98 -1.00 7.50
C ILE A 183 16.26 0.36 6.86
N ILE A 184 15.23 1.00 6.35
CA ILE A 184 15.31 2.23 5.57
C ILE A 184 14.44 3.28 6.25
N PHE A 185 14.97 4.49 6.42
CA PHE A 185 14.25 5.62 7.01
C PHE A 185 14.02 6.68 5.96
N TYR A 186 12.78 7.18 5.91
CA TYR A 186 12.34 8.21 4.98
C TYR A 186 11.80 9.45 5.70
N ASN A 187 11.91 10.59 5.03
CA ASN A 187 11.23 11.84 5.38
C ASN A 187 10.09 12.13 4.38
N PHE A 188 8.98 12.71 4.81
CA PHE A 188 8.07 13.43 3.90
C PHE A 188 8.67 14.82 3.71
N GLU A 189 9.30 15.08 2.56
CA GLU A 189 9.58 16.47 2.23
C GLU A 189 8.27 17.22 1.93
N ASN A 190 8.29 18.54 2.07
CA ASN A 190 7.19 19.43 1.69
C ASN A 190 6.72 19.28 0.22
N ASN A 191 7.49 18.52 -0.59
CA ASN A 191 7.24 18.25 -2.00
C ASN A 191 6.61 16.88 -2.27
N ASP A 192 6.06 16.21 -1.24
CA ASP A 192 5.12 15.10 -1.43
C ASP A 192 5.79 13.78 -1.93
N GLU A 193 7.12 13.70 -1.88
CA GLU A 193 7.95 12.52 -2.19
C GLU A 193 8.65 11.96 -0.93
N LEU A 194 8.93 10.65 -0.93
CA LEU A 194 9.71 10.00 0.12
C LEU A 194 11.21 10.18 -0.14
N LEU A 195 11.86 11.01 0.67
CA LEU A 195 13.32 11.12 0.66
C LEU A 195 13.93 10.07 1.59
N GLU A 196 14.82 9.23 1.07
CA GLU A 196 15.62 8.32 1.89
C GLU A 196 16.65 9.11 2.71
N ILE A 197 16.53 9.05 4.04
CA ILE A 197 17.46 9.71 4.98
C ILE A 197 18.64 8.80 5.28
N SER A 198 18.36 7.51 5.50
CA SER A 198 19.37 6.53 5.89
C SER A 198 18.93 5.09 5.64
N ARG A 199 19.90 4.22 5.48
CA ARG A 199 19.73 2.79 5.25
C ARG A 199 20.73 2.00 6.05
N PHE A 200 20.26 0.97 6.73
CA PHE A 200 21.06 0.09 7.58
C PHE A 200 20.83 -1.36 7.18
N ARG A 201 21.91 -2.15 7.17
CA ARG A 201 21.78 -3.60 7.02
C ARG A 201 21.28 -4.20 8.33
N LYS A 202 20.15 -4.89 8.27
CA LYS A 202 19.60 -5.68 9.38
C LYS A 202 20.59 -6.79 9.73
N LYS A 203 20.88 -6.93 11.02
CA LYS A 203 21.64 -8.09 11.50
C LYS A 203 20.88 -9.37 11.17
N SER A 204 21.60 -10.37 10.67
CA SER A 204 21.04 -11.65 10.25
C SER A 204 20.36 -12.42 11.38
N GLU A 205 20.61 -12.04 12.64
CA GLU A 205 20.04 -12.62 13.86
C GLU A 205 18.57 -12.26 14.09
N TYR A 206 17.97 -11.28 13.40
CA TYR A 206 16.55 -10.91 13.59
C TYR A 206 15.68 -11.32 12.41
N LYS A 207 14.58 -12.03 12.68
CA LYS A 207 13.58 -12.42 11.68
C LYS A 207 12.44 -11.39 11.53
N GLN A 208 12.04 -10.74 12.63
CA GLN A 208 10.98 -9.73 12.62
C GLN A 208 11.46 -8.47 13.34
N VAL A 209 11.13 -7.32 12.76
CA VAL A 209 11.33 -5.98 13.34
C VAL A 209 10.04 -5.22 13.14
N THR A 210 9.40 -4.79 14.22
CA THR A 210 8.24 -3.90 14.16
C THR A 210 8.46 -2.73 15.11
N ALA A 211 7.86 -1.59 14.80
CA ALA A 211 8.01 -0.38 15.59
C ALA A 211 6.67 0.32 15.80
N LYS A 212 6.50 0.88 16.99
CA LYS A 212 5.29 1.61 17.41
C LYS A 212 5.70 2.81 18.23
N LYS A 213 5.55 4.02 17.69
CA LYS A 213 5.89 5.28 18.38
C LYS A 213 7.32 5.25 18.95
N ASN A 214 7.47 5.05 20.27
CA ASN A 214 8.74 5.04 21.00
C ASN A 214 9.24 3.63 21.34
N THR A 215 8.65 2.58 20.77
CA THR A 215 9.04 1.18 21.03
C THR A 215 9.39 0.45 19.75
N LEU A 216 10.43 -0.37 19.83
CA LEU A 216 10.85 -1.31 18.79
C LEU A 216 10.72 -2.73 19.35
N LEU A 217 10.06 -3.60 18.61
CA LEU A 217 9.94 -5.02 18.90
C LEU A 217 10.85 -5.78 17.93
N LEU A 218 11.78 -6.55 18.48
CA LEU A 218 12.71 -7.39 17.73
C LEU A 218 12.46 -8.85 18.06
N VAL A 219 12.36 -9.69 17.05
CA VAL A 219 12.27 -11.15 17.24
C VAL A 219 13.49 -11.77 16.60
N SER A 220 14.30 -12.46 17.40
CA SER A 220 15.47 -13.18 16.88
C SER A 220 15.04 -14.36 15.99
N LYS A 221 15.93 -14.75 15.08
CA LYS A 221 15.87 -16.07 14.46
C LYS A 221 15.89 -17.14 15.54
N GLU A 222 15.34 -18.28 15.17
CA GLU A 222 15.22 -19.39 16.09
C GLU A 222 16.59 -20.04 16.31
N GLU A 223 17.04 -20.05 17.55
CA GLU A 223 18.23 -20.73 18.00
C GLU A 223 17.84 -21.74 19.08
N GLN A 224 18.26 -22.99 18.92
CA GLN A 224 17.90 -24.08 19.84
C GLN A 224 16.38 -24.15 20.12
N GLN A 225 15.57 -24.04 19.07
CA GLN A 225 14.09 -24.07 19.12
C GLN A 225 13.45 -22.90 19.90
N SER A 226 14.16 -21.78 20.04
CA SER A 226 13.64 -20.60 20.75
C SER A 226 14.05 -19.29 20.09
N SER A 227 13.15 -18.32 20.12
CA SER A 227 13.38 -16.94 19.72
C SER A 227 13.36 -16.03 20.94
N ASN A 228 14.24 -15.03 20.95
CA ASN A 228 14.18 -13.92 21.88
C ASN A 228 13.30 -12.81 21.29
N VAL A 229 12.30 -12.39 22.06
CA VAL A 229 11.45 -11.23 21.80
C VAL A 229 11.96 -10.10 22.68
N LEU A 230 12.49 -9.04 22.05
CA LEU A 230 13.05 -7.88 22.74
C LEU A 230 12.13 -6.68 22.48
N LEU A 231 11.70 -6.02 23.55
CA LEU A 231 11.02 -4.74 23.50
C LEU A 231 11.97 -3.64 23.93
N VAL A 232 12.34 -2.78 22.99
CA VAL A 232 13.32 -1.70 23.16
C VAL A 232 12.59 -0.36 23.24
N SER A 233 12.95 0.46 24.23
CA SER A 233 12.55 1.87 24.24
C SER A 233 13.48 2.67 23.36
N LEU A 234 12.94 3.40 22.40
CA LEU A 234 13.72 4.39 21.65
C LEU A 234 14.02 5.62 22.53
N GLN A 235 13.06 6.04 23.35
CA GLN A 235 13.24 7.18 24.26
C GLN A 235 14.29 6.91 25.35
N LYS A 236 14.25 5.72 25.97
CA LYS A 236 15.21 5.33 27.02
C LYS A 236 16.48 4.67 26.47
N GLN A 237 16.53 4.42 25.16
CA GLN A 237 17.63 3.74 24.46
C GLN A 237 18.07 2.43 25.13
N ARG A 238 17.11 1.65 25.64
CA ARG A 238 17.39 0.39 26.35
C ARG A 238 16.30 -0.64 26.14
N ILE A 239 16.66 -1.90 26.31
CA ILE A 239 15.70 -3.00 26.40
C ILE A 239 14.84 -2.77 27.67
N ILE A 240 13.52 -2.65 27.48
CA ILE A 240 12.55 -2.55 28.56
C ILE A 240 12.09 -3.94 28.97
N ASN A 241 11.97 -4.85 28.01
CA ASN A 241 11.55 -6.22 28.25
C ASN A 241 12.25 -7.20 27.30
N SER A 242 12.49 -8.41 27.76
CA SER A 242 13.11 -9.49 27.00
C SER A 242 12.46 -10.80 27.42
N VAL A 243 12.04 -11.58 26.42
CA VAL A 243 11.30 -12.80 26.64
C VAL A 243 11.81 -13.88 25.69
N LYS A 244 12.08 -15.07 26.20
CA LYS A 244 12.47 -16.24 25.41
C LYS A 244 11.28 -17.17 25.23
N GLN A 245 10.95 -17.51 23.99
CA GLN A 245 9.78 -18.35 23.69
C GLN A 245 10.03 -19.23 22.45
N ARG A 246 9.48 -20.44 22.45
CA ARG A 246 9.64 -21.43 21.37
C ARG A 246 8.64 -21.21 20.24
N GLU A 247 9.00 -21.57 19.02
CA GLU A 247 8.08 -21.70 17.87
C GLU A 247 7.25 -20.42 17.54
N ILE A 248 7.79 -19.21 17.80
CA ILE A 248 7.08 -17.96 17.49
C ILE A 248 7.10 -17.71 15.98
N LEU A 249 5.92 -17.60 15.37
CA LEU A 249 5.75 -17.20 13.97
C LEU A 249 5.55 -15.69 13.83
N LEU A 250 4.67 -15.11 14.64
CA LEU A 250 4.39 -13.66 14.66
C LEU A 250 4.30 -13.17 16.10
N CYS A 251 4.74 -11.94 16.32
CA CYS A 251 4.63 -11.27 17.61
C CYS A 251 4.24 -9.80 17.43
N ASP A 252 3.43 -9.31 18.35
CA ASP A 252 3.18 -7.89 18.54
C ASP A 252 2.98 -7.60 20.05
N ASN A 253 3.13 -6.34 20.48
CA ASN A 253 2.98 -5.97 21.89
C ASN A 253 1.69 -5.15 22.13
N LEU A 254 0.97 -5.45 23.21
CA LEU A 254 -0.17 -4.65 23.68
C LEU A 254 0.31 -3.47 24.53
N ASP A 255 1.29 -3.73 25.41
CA ASP A 255 1.92 -2.73 26.27
C ASP A 255 3.41 -3.08 26.52
N GLN A 256 4.01 -2.61 27.62
CA GLN A 256 5.42 -2.87 27.98
C GLN A 256 5.69 -4.28 28.54
N LYS A 257 4.66 -4.99 29.00
CA LYS A 257 4.73 -6.30 29.64
C LYS A 257 3.83 -7.34 28.99
N THR A 258 2.89 -6.93 28.16
CA THR A 258 1.89 -7.81 27.56
C THR A 258 2.11 -7.93 26.05
N PHE A 259 2.21 -9.17 25.57
CA PHE A 259 2.48 -9.53 24.19
C PHE A 259 1.40 -10.43 23.62
N VAL A 260 1.24 -10.36 22.30
CA VAL A 260 0.48 -11.33 21.52
C VAL A 260 1.48 -12.16 20.72
N LEU A 261 1.36 -13.48 20.83
CA LEU A 261 2.21 -14.44 20.17
C LEU A 261 1.36 -15.38 19.32
N PHE A 262 1.77 -15.60 18.08
CA PHE A 262 1.23 -16.65 17.22
C PHE A 262 2.30 -17.71 17.00
N GLU A 263 1.97 -18.97 17.28
CA GLU A 263 2.89 -20.10 17.27
C GLU A 263 2.51 -21.14 16.20
N GLU A 264 3.45 -22.01 15.82
CA GLU A 264 3.28 -23.00 14.75
C GLU A 264 2.06 -23.92 14.93
N LYS A 265 1.64 -24.19 16.17
CA LYS A 265 0.46 -25.01 16.49
C LYS A 265 -0.88 -24.30 16.25
N ALA A 266 -0.88 -23.19 15.50
CA ALA A 266 -2.05 -22.37 15.19
C ALA A 266 -2.77 -21.83 16.44
N SER A 267 -2.01 -21.58 17.51
CA SER A 267 -2.50 -20.97 18.74
C SER A 267 -2.01 -19.52 18.85
N LEU A 268 -2.97 -18.61 18.99
CA LEU A 268 -2.71 -17.22 19.34
C LEU A 268 -2.80 -17.10 20.86
N ARG A 269 -1.77 -16.55 21.50
CA ARG A 269 -1.71 -16.41 22.97
C ARG A 269 -1.47 -14.96 23.34
N ILE A 270 -2.24 -14.50 24.32
CA ILE A 270 -1.94 -13.26 25.04
C ILE A 270 -1.14 -13.67 26.26
N VAL A 271 0.08 -13.15 26.35
CA VAL A 271 1.02 -13.48 27.43
C VAL A 271 1.46 -12.21 28.14
N ARG A 272 1.69 -12.30 29.44
CA ARG A 272 2.22 -11.21 30.25
C ARG A 272 3.51 -11.64 30.90
N GLU A 273 4.52 -10.79 30.78
CA GLU A 273 5.78 -10.94 31.49
C GLU A 273 5.61 -10.52 32.95
N LEU A 274 5.95 -11.45 33.84
CA LEU A 274 5.92 -11.30 35.28
C LEU A 274 7.22 -11.89 35.86
N GLY A 275 8.19 -11.02 36.16
CA GLY A 275 9.41 -11.42 36.87
C GLY A 275 10.34 -12.34 36.05
N GLY A 276 10.42 -12.11 34.74
CA GLY A 276 11.23 -12.88 33.81
C GLY A 276 10.54 -14.12 33.23
N GLN A 277 9.28 -14.39 33.60
CA GLN A 277 8.48 -15.49 33.06
C GLN A 277 7.24 -14.99 32.31
N LEU A 278 6.83 -15.73 31.27
CA LEU A 278 5.58 -15.49 30.58
C LEU A 278 4.43 -16.26 31.22
N LYS A 279 3.42 -15.53 31.70
CA LYS A 279 2.14 -16.10 32.10
C LYS A 279 1.15 -15.97 30.94
N THR A 280 0.56 -17.08 30.51
CA THR A 280 -0.52 -17.05 29.51
C THR A 280 -1.79 -16.50 30.16
N MET A 281 -2.37 -15.46 29.56
CA MET A 281 -3.61 -14.82 30.01
C MET A 281 -4.82 -15.34 29.24
N ALA A 282 -4.68 -15.59 27.93
CA ALA A 282 -5.72 -16.14 27.07
C ALA A 282 -5.09 -16.88 25.88
N THR A 283 -5.84 -17.85 25.33
CA THR A 283 -5.46 -18.63 24.15
C THR A 283 -6.64 -18.73 23.19
N PHE A 284 -6.38 -18.50 21.90
CA PHE A 284 -7.36 -18.61 20.83
C PHE A 284 -6.89 -19.63 19.81
N LYS A 285 -7.82 -20.42 19.29
CA LYS A 285 -7.60 -21.23 18.09
C LYS A 285 -7.93 -20.37 16.88
N VAL A 286 -6.92 -20.09 16.07
CA VAL A 286 -7.04 -19.27 14.85
C VAL A 286 -6.27 -19.96 13.74
N ASN A 287 -6.83 -19.95 12.53
CA ASN A 287 -6.25 -20.70 11.43
C ASN A 287 -5.24 -19.83 10.68
N GLU A 288 -4.03 -20.36 10.47
CA GLU A 288 -3.02 -19.83 9.54
C GLU A 288 -2.90 -18.29 9.51
N VAL A 289 -2.61 -17.66 10.67
CA VAL A 289 -2.40 -16.20 10.77
C VAL A 289 -1.16 -15.80 9.98
N LYS A 290 -1.31 -14.76 9.15
CA LYS A 290 -0.26 -14.24 8.26
C LYS A 290 0.16 -12.83 8.60
N SER A 291 -0.73 -12.05 9.19
CA SER A 291 -0.45 -10.71 9.67
C SER A 291 -1.14 -10.46 10.99
N LEU A 292 -0.47 -9.69 11.86
CA LEU A 292 -0.92 -9.36 13.20
C LEU A 292 -0.75 -7.86 13.43
N CYS A 293 -1.73 -7.21 14.04
CA CYS A 293 -1.57 -5.86 14.56
C CYS A 293 -2.35 -5.67 15.86
N THR A 294 -1.83 -4.81 16.74
CA THR A 294 -2.53 -4.42 17.96
C THR A 294 -2.67 -2.91 18.08
N PHE A 295 -3.77 -2.49 18.70
CA PHE A 295 -4.10 -1.09 18.98
C PHE A 295 -4.53 -0.93 20.44
N CYS A 296 -4.13 0.18 21.07
CA CYS A 296 -4.48 0.49 22.45
C CYS A 296 -5.50 1.64 22.45
N CYS A 297 -6.71 1.36 22.91
CA CYS A 297 -7.73 2.39 23.08
C CYS A 297 -7.34 3.24 24.29
N LYS A 298 -6.98 4.51 24.08
CA LYS A 298 -6.72 5.45 25.18
C LYS A 298 -8.02 5.71 25.94
N LYS A 299 -8.37 4.83 26.89
CA LYS A 299 -9.24 5.14 28.04
C LYS A 299 -9.28 4.05 29.13
N ASP A 300 -9.21 2.73 28.85
CA ASP A 300 -9.59 1.72 29.87
C ASP A 300 -8.80 0.38 29.91
N SER A 301 -7.50 0.33 29.57
CA SER A 301 -6.78 -0.97 29.42
C SER A 301 -7.48 -1.95 28.46
N ARG A 302 -8.18 -1.35 27.49
CA ARG A 302 -8.88 -1.99 26.38
C ARG A 302 -7.99 -1.95 25.16
N TYR A 303 -7.74 -3.11 24.59
CA TYR A 303 -6.90 -3.28 23.43
C TYR A 303 -7.70 -3.94 22.31
N LEU A 304 -7.30 -3.66 21.09
CA LEU A 304 -7.80 -4.34 19.92
C LEU A 304 -6.69 -5.17 19.31
N LEU A 305 -7.06 -6.35 18.83
CA LEU A 305 -6.17 -7.26 18.14
C LEU A 305 -6.77 -7.63 16.79
N GLY A 306 -6.03 -7.35 15.72
CA GLY A 306 -6.38 -7.68 14.35
C GLY A 306 -5.49 -8.81 13.83
N CYS A 307 -6.11 -9.81 13.20
CA CYS A 307 -5.41 -10.89 12.50
C CYS A 307 -5.89 -11.00 11.06
N GLY A 308 -4.94 -11.06 10.13
CA GLY A 308 -5.19 -11.47 8.74
C GLY A 308 -4.82 -12.93 8.55
N GLN A 309 -5.68 -13.71 7.89
CA GLN A 309 -5.51 -15.15 7.67
C GLN A 309 -5.15 -15.48 6.22
N ARG A 310 -4.59 -16.68 6.01
CA ARG A 310 -4.24 -17.19 4.67
C ARG A 310 -5.44 -17.33 3.73
N ASN A 311 -6.62 -17.61 4.28
CA ASN A 311 -7.86 -17.81 3.55
C ASN A 311 -8.60 -16.50 3.19
N GLY A 312 -8.00 -15.33 3.41
CA GLY A 312 -8.63 -14.04 3.12
C GLY A 312 -9.55 -13.50 4.21
N GLU A 313 -9.69 -14.20 5.34
CA GLU A 313 -10.45 -13.72 6.48
C GLU A 313 -9.64 -12.75 7.36
N ILE A 314 -10.36 -11.79 7.93
CA ILE A 314 -9.88 -10.88 8.96
C ILE A 314 -10.68 -11.12 10.23
N LEU A 315 -9.96 -11.21 11.35
CA LEU A 315 -10.51 -11.33 12.68
C LEU A 315 -10.11 -10.12 13.51
N VAL A 316 -11.06 -9.55 14.26
CA VAL A 316 -10.79 -8.47 15.23
C VAL A 316 -11.33 -8.89 16.59
N TRP A 317 -10.50 -8.82 17.62
CA TRP A 317 -10.89 -9.03 19.01
C TRP A 317 -10.73 -7.76 19.82
N GLU A 318 -11.65 -7.56 20.75
CA GLU A 318 -11.46 -6.69 21.91
C GLU A 318 -10.85 -7.49 23.04
N ILE A 319 -9.83 -6.91 23.68
CA ILE A 319 -9.10 -7.51 24.79
C ILE A 319 -9.13 -6.52 25.95
N ASN A 320 -9.83 -6.89 27.02
CA ASN A 320 -9.91 -6.12 28.25
C ASN A 320 -9.05 -6.78 29.32
N ILE A 321 -8.02 -6.07 29.80
CA ILE A 321 -7.08 -6.58 30.80
C ILE A 321 -7.29 -5.83 32.13
N LEU A 322 -7.87 -6.53 33.11
CA LEU A 322 -8.10 -6.02 34.45
C LEU A 322 -7.31 -6.85 35.46
N ARG A 323 -6.21 -6.26 35.96
CA ARG A 323 -5.24 -6.92 36.85
C ARG A 323 -4.68 -8.19 36.20
N ASP A 324 -5.18 -9.36 36.56
CA ASP A 324 -4.77 -10.68 36.06
C ASP A 324 -5.84 -11.39 35.22
N LYS A 325 -7.02 -10.80 35.08
CA LYS A 325 -8.09 -11.34 34.23
C LYS A 325 -8.01 -10.72 32.85
N CYS A 326 -8.15 -11.56 31.83
CA CYS A 326 -8.19 -11.17 30.44
C CYS A 326 -9.53 -11.63 29.87
N GLN A 327 -10.37 -10.67 29.49
CA GLN A 327 -11.59 -10.93 28.75
C GLN A 327 -11.33 -10.61 27.28
N CYS A 328 -11.77 -11.50 26.39
CA CYS A 328 -11.49 -11.38 24.97
C CYS A 328 -12.76 -11.69 24.17
N ASP A 329 -13.25 -10.69 23.44
CA ASP A 329 -14.50 -10.76 22.70
C ASP A 329 -14.23 -10.58 21.20
N LEU A 330 -14.73 -11.49 20.37
CA LEU A 330 -14.58 -11.40 18.90
C LEU A 330 -15.56 -10.35 18.37
N LEU A 331 -15.04 -9.25 17.84
CA LEU A 331 -15.82 -8.15 17.28
C LEU A 331 -16.10 -8.30 15.79
N LEU A 332 -15.17 -8.91 15.03
CA LEU A 332 -15.29 -9.06 13.59
C LEU A 332 -14.76 -10.41 13.14
N LYS A 333 -15.52 -11.09 12.27
CA LYS A 333 -15.03 -12.15 11.39
C LYS A 333 -15.58 -11.90 9.99
N ARG A 334 -14.70 -11.56 9.05
CA ARG A 334 -15.09 -11.14 7.69
C ARG A 334 -14.13 -11.71 6.66
N HIS A 335 -14.66 -12.29 5.59
CA HIS A 335 -13.87 -12.58 4.40
C HIS A 335 -13.74 -11.29 3.58
N ALA A 336 -12.51 -10.79 3.42
CA ALA A 336 -12.24 -9.45 2.88
C ALA A 336 -11.35 -9.46 1.64
N HIS A 337 -10.69 -10.57 1.36
CA HIS A 337 -9.75 -10.71 0.26
C HIS A 337 -9.92 -12.07 -0.42
N ASP A 338 -9.83 -12.10 -1.76
CA ASP A 338 -9.88 -13.34 -2.56
C ASP A 338 -8.54 -14.13 -2.50
N GLY A 339 -7.68 -13.80 -1.55
CA GLY A 339 -6.35 -14.36 -1.33
C GLY A 339 -5.82 -14.05 0.07
N MET A 340 -4.57 -14.43 0.34
CA MET A 340 -3.95 -14.24 1.65
C MET A 340 -3.96 -12.77 2.09
N VAL A 341 -4.41 -12.51 3.32
CA VAL A 341 -4.26 -11.21 3.97
C VAL A 341 -2.82 -11.08 4.44
N SER A 342 -2.06 -10.20 3.79
CA SER A 342 -0.63 -10.01 4.02
C SER A 342 -0.33 -9.01 5.12
N VAL A 343 -1.26 -8.07 5.35
CA VAL A 343 -1.09 -7.02 6.35
C VAL A 343 -2.45 -6.57 6.88
N VAL A 344 -2.49 -6.22 8.16
CA VAL A 344 -3.61 -5.56 8.83
C VAL A 344 -3.09 -4.39 9.66
N ALA A 345 -3.85 -3.31 9.77
CA ALA A 345 -3.55 -2.18 10.66
C ALA A 345 -4.83 -1.51 11.13
N PHE A 346 -4.88 -1.07 12.39
CA PHE A 346 -5.99 -0.25 12.87
C PHE A 346 -5.86 1.18 12.38
N LEU A 347 -6.95 1.72 11.85
CA LEU A 347 -7.10 3.14 11.58
C LEU A 347 -7.52 3.88 12.86
N ASP A 348 -8.45 3.29 13.61
CA ASP A 348 -8.91 3.72 14.92
C ASP A 348 -9.57 2.55 15.68
N ASP A 349 -10.34 2.85 16.72
CA ASP A 349 -11.02 1.88 17.56
C ASP A 349 -12.30 1.27 16.95
N SER A 350 -12.62 1.61 15.70
CA SER A 350 -13.81 1.11 14.97
C SER A 350 -13.51 0.68 13.53
N ARG A 351 -12.29 0.96 13.02
CA ARG A 351 -11.90 0.72 11.63
C ARG A 351 -10.58 -0.01 11.51
N ILE A 352 -10.56 -1.05 10.69
CA ILE A 352 -9.37 -1.85 10.37
C ILE A 352 -9.10 -1.78 8.87
N LEU A 353 -7.82 -1.62 8.54
CA LEU A 353 -7.27 -1.69 7.21
C LEU A 353 -6.66 -3.06 6.98
N SER A 354 -6.78 -3.56 5.76
CA SER A 354 -6.10 -4.78 5.35
C SER A 354 -5.57 -4.68 3.94
N GLY A 355 -4.45 -5.35 3.69
CA GLY A 355 -3.88 -5.55 2.37
C GLY A 355 -3.79 -7.03 2.06
N GLY A 356 -4.01 -7.41 0.80
CA GLY A 356 -4.02 -8.80 0.38
C GLY A 356 -3.19 -9.08 -0.87
N PHE A 357 -2.98 -10.38 -1.11
CA PHE A 357 -2.37 -10.91 -2.34
C PHE A 357 -3.29 -10.79 -3.57
N ASP A 358 -4.55 -10.48 -3.33
CA ASP A 358 -5.52 -10.05 -4.34
C ASP A 358 -5.30 -8.60 -4.82
N ARG A 359 -4.27 -7.91 -4.28
CA ARG A 359 -3.81 -6.57 -4.67
C ARG A 359 -4.76 -5.45 -4.24
N ARG A 360 -5.65 -5.77 -3.30
CA ARG A 360 -6.62 -4.84 -2.75
C ARG A 360 -6.13 -4.31 -1.41
N VAL A 361 -6.53 -3.07 -1.10
CA VAL A 361 -6.56 -2.60 0.28
C VAL A 361 -8.02 -2.40 0.69
N SER A 362 -8.44 -3.03 1.77
CA SER A 362 -9.82 -2.95 2.27
C SER A 362 -9.87 -2.15 3.57
N VAL A 363 -10.90 -1.32 3.72
CA VAL A 363 -11.23 -0.59 4.95
C VAL A 363 -12.54 -1.16 5.47
N LEU A 364 -12.47 -1.84 6.62
CA LEU A 364 -13.62 -2.48 7.25
C LEU A 364 -13.97 -1.78 8.56
N MET A 365 -15.26 -1.74 8.85
CA MET A 365 -15.78 -1.25 10.14
C MET A 365 -16.10 -2.43 11.06
N PHE A 366 -15.98 -2.21 12.37
CA PHE A 366 -16.35 -3.16 13.41
C PHE A 366 -16.85 -2.43 14.66
N GLY A 367 -17.57 -3.14 15.54
CA GLY A 367 -18.13 -2.59 16.78
C GLY A 367 -19.64 -2.82 16.90
N THR A 368 -20.25 -2.37 18.00
CA THR A 368 -21.67 -2.62 18.32
C THR A 368 -22.64 -1.66 17.62
N ASP A 369 -22.19 -0.47 17.22
CA ASP A 369 -23.01 0.62 16.65
C ASP A 369 -22.59 0.98 15.21
N VAL A 370 -22.34 -0.03 14.35
CA VAL A 370 -21.89 0.18 12.95
C VAL A 370 -22.89 1.04 12.15
N GLU A 371 -24.18 1.00 12.50
CA GLU A 371 -25.24 1.81 11.85
C GLU A 371 -25.19 3.31 12.20
N ARG A 372 -24.55 3.71 13.31
CA ARG A 372 -24.45 5.12 13.75
C ARG A 372 -23.25 5.88 13.20
N ILE A 373 -22.35 5.18 12.50
CA ILE A 373 -21.22 5.82 11.83
C ILE A 373 -21.72 6.38 10.49
N GLU A 374 -22.51 7.45 10.55
CA GLU A 374 -23.06 8.10 9.36
C GLU A 374 -21.93 8.55 8.41
N GLY A 375 -21.98 8.07 7.16
CA GLY A 375 -21.16 8.56 6.04
C GLY A 375 -19.98 7.69 5.61
N ILE A 376 -19.51 6.71 6.39
CA ILE A 376 -18.36 5.86 6.01
C ILE A 376 -18.84 4.47 5.55
N GLN A 377 -18.78 4.19 4.25
CA GLN A 377 -18.98 2.82 3.71
C GLN A 377 -17.67 2.03 3.74
N GLU A 378 -17.74 0.69 3.82
CA GLU A 378 -16.58 -0.18 3.57
C GLU A 378 -15.92 0.23 2.24
N GLN A 379 -14.60 0.41 2.23
CA GLN A 379 -13.88 0.89 1.05
C GLN A 379 -12.92 -0.17 0.55
N VAL A 380 -13.01 -0.49 -0.74
CA VAL A 380 -12.03 -1.30 -1.44
C VAL A 380 -11.22 -0.39 -2.36
N LEU A 381 -9.94 -0.29 -2.06
CA LEU A 381 -8.92 0.43 -2.82
C LEU A 381 -8.24 -0.57 -3.76
N ASP A 382 -8.77 -0.64 -4.96
CA ASP A 382 -8.22 -1.46 -6.03
C ASP A 382 -7.31 -0.63 -6.93
N SER A 383 -6.11 -1.15 -7.16
CA SER A 383 -5.21 -0.72 -8.22
C SER A 383 -5.05 -1.80 -9.31
N THR A 384 -6.02 -2.71 -9.40
CA THR A 384 -6.09 -3.66 -10.51
C THR A 384 -6.33 -2.92 -11.82
N ILE A 385 -5.66 -3.35 -12.89
CA ILE A 385 -5.98 -2.86 -14.24
C ILE A 385 -7.44 -3.22 -14.53
N ARG A 386 -8.29 -2.20 -14.57
CA ARG A 386 -9.69 -2.34 -14.97
C ARG A 386 -9.75 -2.28 -16.48
N CYS A 387 -10.13 -3.36 -17.15
CA CYS A 387 -10.15 -3.42 -18.61
C CYS A 387 -11.45 -4.02 -19.18
N LYS A 388 -12.51 -4.11 -18.37
CA LYS A 388 -13.82 -4.58 -18.81
C LYS A 388 -14.31 -3.70 -19.97
N GLY A 389 -14.73 -4.33 -21.07
CA GLY A 389 -15.21 -3.64 -22.27
C GLY A 389 -14.14 -2.91 -23.10
N MET A 390 -12.86 -3.10 -22.79
CA MET A 390 -11.76 -2.51 -23.57
C MET A 390 -11.67 -3.14 -24.97
N LYS A 391 -11.35 -2.33 -25.99
CA LYS A 391 -11.19 -2.78 -27.39
C LYS A 391 -9.71 -2.73 -27.80
N ILE A 392 -9.17 -3.82 -28.35
CA ILE A 392 -7.73 -3.98 -28.66
C ILE A 392 -7.43 -4.56 -30.05
N ASP A 393 -8.35 -4.40 -31.00
CA ASP A 393 -8.18 -4.92 -32.36
C ASP A 393 -7.10 -4.16 -33.15
N GLY A 394 -6.22 -4.88 -33.86
CA GLY A 394 -5.11 -4.30 -34.63
C GLY A 394 -4.00 -3.62 -33.83
N VAL A 395 -3.87 -3.93 -32.53
CA VAL A 395 -2.77 -3.44 -31.69
C VAL A 395 -1.42 -4.00 -32.18
N LYS A 396 -0.39 -3.14 -32.24
CA LYS A 396 1.02 -3.54 -32.45
C LYS A 396 1.72 -3.76 -31.11
N GLY A 397 2.66 -4.71 -31.09
CA GLY A 397 3.35 -5.17 -29.88
C GLY A 397 2.78 -6.50 -29.43
N ASP A 398 3.39 -7.59 -29.89
CA ASP A 398 2.84 -8.95 -29.73
C ASP A 398 2.71 -9.35 -28.25
N ARG A 399 3.70 -8.97 -27.43
CA ARG A 399 3.72 -9.22 -25.98
C ARG A 399 2.58 -8.49 -25.28
N GLU A 400 2.41 -7.20 -25.56
CA GLU A 400 1.39 -6.36 -24.92
C GLU A 400 -0.01 -6.76 -25.39
N GLN A 401 -0.17 -7.11 -26.66
CA GLN A 401 -1.44 -7.62 -27.19
C GLN A 401 -1.88 -8.90 -26.45
N GLU A 402 -0.97 -9.86 -26.29
CA GLU A 402 -1.27 -11.10 -25.56
C GLU A 402 -1.57 -10.84 -24.08
N MET A 403 -0.80 -9.97 -23.45
CA MET A 403 -1.04 -9.56 -22.06
C MET A 403 -2.42 -8.92 -21.88
N LEU A 404 -2.81 -7.99 -22.76
CA LEU A 404 -4.10 -7.34 -22.71
C LEU A 404 -5.25 -8.32 -22.97
N ARG A 405 -5.11 -9.26 -23.92
CA ARG A 405 -6.11 -10.33 -24.14
C ARG A 405 -6.35 -11.14 -22.87
N ARG A 406 -5.27 -11.52 -22.17
CA ARG A 406 -5.34 -12.24 -20.89
C ARG A 406 -5.98 -11.41 -19.78
N LEU A 407 -5.74 -10.11 -19.75
CA LEU A 407 -6.37 -9.22 -18.76
C LEU A 407 -7.87 -9.08 -19.03
N ILE A 408 -8.26 -8.88 -20.29
CA ILE A 408 -9.68 -8.76 -20.70
C ILE A 408 -10.43 -10.06 -20.38
N SER A 409 -9.84 -11.22 -20.66
CA SER A 409 -10.50 -12.51 -20.39
C SER A 409 -10.73 -12.79 -18.90
N LYS A 410 -9.88 -12.25 -18.03
CA LYS A 410 -10.05 -12.30 -16.57
C LYS A 410 -11.04 -11.25 -16.02
N ALA A 411 -11.32 -10.19 -16.78
CA ALA A 411 -12.12 -9.05 -16.34
C ALA A 411 -13.64 -9.22 -16.59
N VAL A 412 -14.09 -10.42 -16.97
CA VAL A 412 -15.48 -10.76 -17.31
C VAL A 412 -16.39 -10.67 -16.09
#